data_AF-A0A1H9DN14-F1
#
_entry.id   AF-A0A1H9DN14-F1
#
_cell.length_a   1.000
_cell.length_b   1.000
_cell.length_c   1.000
_cell.angle_alpha   90.00
_cell.angle_beta   90.00
_cell.angle_gamma   90.00
#
_symmetry.space_group_name_H-M   'P 1'
#
loop_
_entity.id
_entity.type
_entity.pdbx_description
1 polymer ?
#
loop_
_entity_poly.entity_id
_entity_poly.type
_entity_poly.pdbx_seq_one_letter_code
_entity_poly.pdbx_strand_id
1 'polypeptide(L)'
;MLFLVVIVSASGTDIAADLSHGAGLTHLLQEITILLFALIILSLLIFDNFMKKSQIRQLKEELEAAKNMPVPESVAVLAARQQLSQAIDEQFTEWQLTASERDVGIMLLKGYSLKEIAALRGTADKTIRQQASAIYQKSGTPGRHAFSAWFIEDLL
;
A
#
# COMPACT_ATOMS: atom_id res chain seq x y z
N MET A 1 22.46 5.21 18.55
CA MET A 1 22.83 4.74 19.90
C MET A 1 24.31 4.44 20.04
N LEU A 2 24.91 3.61 19.17
CA LEU A 2 26.35 3.29 19.22
C LEU A 2 27.27 4.54 19.29
N PHE A 3 27.01 5.54 18.45
CA PHE A 3 27.77 6.80 18.42
C PHE A 3 27.75 7.58 19.74
N LEU A 4 26.58 7.69 20.40
CA LEU A 4 26.46 8.39 21.69
C LEU A 4 27.12 7.60 22.83
N VAL A 5 27.07 6.26 22.79
CA VAL A 5 27.78 5.41 23.76
C VAL A 5 29.29 5.57 23.62
N VAL A 6 29.79 5.68 22.39
CA VAL A 6 31.22 5.96 22.14
C VAL A 6 31.62 7.35 22.66
N ILE A 7 30.79 8.38 22.46
CA ILE A 7 31.04 9.73 23.01
C ILE A 7 31.09 9.70 24.54
N VAL A 8 30.12 9.08 25.19
CA VAL A 8 30.08 8.99 26.66
C VAL A 8 31.29 8.22 27.21
N SER A 9 31.72 7.16 26.52
CA SER A 9 32.92 6.38 26.89
C SER A 9 34.21 7.18 26.69
N ALA A 10 34.34 7.92 25.58
CA ALA A 10 35.52 8.74 25.30
C ALA A 10 35.62 9.90 26.30
N SER A 11 34.53 10.65 26.52
CA SER A 11 34.50 11.73 27.51
C SER A 11 34.73 11.24 28.94
N GLY A 12 34.25 10.05 29.31
CA GLY A 12 34.56 9.46 30.62
C GLY A 12 36.03 9.09 30.79
N THR A 13 36.70 8.71 29.70
CA THR A 13 38.13 8.37 29.71
C THR A 13 39.00 9.63 29.84
N ASP A 14 38.65 10.71 29.14
CA ASP A 14 39.32 12.01 29.25
C ASP A 14 39.20 12.60 30.66
N ILE A 15 37.99 12.59 31.25
CA ILE A 15 37.76 13.05 32.63
C ILE A 15 38.64 12.29 33.64
N ALA A 16 38.78 10.97 33.48
CA ALA A 16 39.60 10.14 34.37
C ALA A 16 41.10 10.43 34.22
N ALA A 17 41.56 10.69 33.00
CA ALA A 17 42.94 11.08 32.72
C ALA A 17 43.27 12.46 33.31
N ASP A 18 42.37 13.43 33.17
CA ASP A 18 42.55 14.81 33.65
C ASP A 18 42.50 14.93 35.18
N LEU A 19 41.68 14.10 35.84
CA LEU A 19 41.64 14.02 37.31
C LEU A 19 42.96 13.50 37.89
N SER A 20 43.67 12.61 37.17
CA SER A 20 44.97 12.09 37.59
C SER A 20 46.14 13.06 37.36
N HIS A 21 45.99 14.03 36.45
CA HIS A 21 47.01 15.02 36.10
C HIS A 21 46.81 16.40 36.74
N GLY A 22 45.78 16.58 37.58
CA GLY A 22 45.55 17.83 38.31
C GLY A 22 45.08 18.98 37.41
N ALA A 23 44.24 18.69 36.43
CA ALA A 23 43.75 19.65 35.44
C ALA A 23 42.95 20.82 36.05
N GLY A 24 42.95 21.96 35.34
CA GLY A 24 42.23 23.17 35.75
C GLY A 24 40.71 23.01 35.76
N LEU A 25 40.04 23.63 36.75
CA LEU A 25 38.59 23.54 37.00
C LEU A 25 37.71 23.86 35.76
N THR A 26 38.20 24.66 34.82
CA THR A 26 37.45 25.06 33.61
C THR A 26 37.30 23.94 32.59
N HIS A 27 38.32 23.09 32.41
CA HIS A 27 38.26 21.93 31.50
C HIS A 27 37.27 20.89 32.02
N LEU A 28 37.35 20.64 33.33
CA LEU A 28 36.49 19.68 34.03
C LEU A 28 35.00 20.06 33.95
N LEU A 29 34.67 21.35 34.06
CA LEU A 29 33.30 21.85 33.88
C LEU A 29 32.78 21.68 32.45
N GLN A 30 33.63 21.89 31.44
CA GLN A 30 33.23 21.76 30.04
C GLN A 30 32.92 20.30 29.68
N GLU A 31 33.74 19.36 30.14
CA GLU A 31 33.55 17.93 29.88
C GLU A 31 32.30 17.37 30.57
N ILE A 32 32.05 17.76 31.82
CA ILE A 32 30.81 17.40 32.54
C ILE A 32 29.59 17.93 31.79
N THR A 33 29.66 19.14 31.26
CA THR A 33 28.55 19.74 30.50
C THR A 33 28.24 18.93 29.23
N ILE A 34 29.27 18.55 28.46
CA ILE A 34 29.13 17.73 27.26
C ILE A 34 28.55 16.35 27.60
N LEU A 35 29.05 15.72 28.67
CA LEU A 35 28.58 14.42 29.15
C LEU A 35 27.09 14.46 29.54
N LEU A 36 26.65 15.52 30.25
CA LEU A 36 25.26 15.69 30.65
C LEU A 36 24.34 15.85 29.43
N PHE A 37 24.70 16.69 28.46
CA PHE A 37 23.92 16.83 27.23
C PHE A 37 23.82 15.51 26.45
N ALA A 38 24.93 14.78 26.33
CA ALA A 38 24.95 13.48 25.67
C ALA A 38 24.04 12.46 26.38
N LEU A 39 24.07 12.42 27.72
CA LEU A 39 23.22 11.55 28.53
C LEU A 39 21.73 11.89 28.39
N ILE A 40 21.38 13.18 28.39
CA ILE A 40 19.98 13.62 28.22
C ILE A 40 19.46 13.21 26.84
N ILE A 41 20.21 13.50 25.77
CA ILE A 41 19.82 13.13 24.40
C ILE A 41 19.68 11.61 24.26
N LEU A 42 20.61 10.85 24.84
CA LEU A 42 20.57 9.39 24.83
C LEU A 42 19.32 8.86 25.53
N SER A 43 18.99 9.41 26.70
CA SER A 43 17.81 9.02 27.48
C SER A 43 16.50 9.29 26.71
N LEU A 44 16.36 10.48 26.12
CA LEU A 44 15.18 10.84 25.32
C LEU A 44 15.02 9.92 24.10
N LEU A 45 16.10 9.62 23.40
CA LEU A 45 16.08 8.71 22.25
C LEU A 45 15.70 7.29 22.67
N ILE A 46 16.22 6.78 23.78
CA ILE A 46 15.84 5.45 24.28
C ILE A 46 14.34 5.40 24.54
N PHE A 47 13.82 6.38 25.28
CA PHE A 47 12.41 6.45 25.64
C PHE A 47 11.48 6.50 24.41
N ASP A 48 11.80 7.35 23.44
CA ASP A 48 11.05 7.48 22.18
C ASP A 48 11.09 6.18 21.35
N ASN A 49 12.24 5.51 21.29
CA ASN A 49 12.37 4.22 20.60
C ASN A 49 11.54 3.12 21.27
N PHE A 50 11.43 3.12 22.60
CA PHE A 50 10.58 2.16 23.30
C PHE A 50 9.10 2.36 22.98
N MET A 51 8.63 3.61 22.90
CA MET A 51 7.23 3.91 22.55
C MET A 51 6.90 3.54 21.10
N LYS A 52 7.79 3.86 20.16
CA LYS A 52 7.60 3.57 18.72
C LYS A 52 7.53 2.08 18.40
N LYS A 53 8.24 1.23 19.15
CA LYS A 53 8.20 -0.24 18.94
C LYS A 53 6.79 -0.82 19.09
N SER A 54 5.99 -0.29 20.02
CA SER A 54 4.61 -0.77 20.23
C SER A 54 3.72 -0.43 19.03
N GLN A 55 3.80 0.80 18.53
CA GLN A 55 3.02 1.24 17.36
C GLN A 55 3.38 0.44 16.10
N ILE A 56 4.66 0.17 15.87
CA ILE A 56 5.10 -0.64 14.73
C ILE A 56 4.56 -2.07 14.83
N ARG A 57 4.49 -2.63 16.04
CA ARG A 57 3.93 -3.97 16.25
C ARG A 57 2.44 -3.99 15.93
N GLN A 58 1.68 -3.02 16.44
CA GLN A 58 0.25 -2.89 16.15
C GLN A 58 -0.03 -2.73 14.65
N LEU A 59 0.71 -1.85 13.97
CA LEU A 59 0.58 -1.65 12.52
C LEU A 59 0.88 -2.93 11.72
N LYS A 60 1.85 -3.73 12.16
CA LYS A 60 2.13 -5.03 11.54
C LYS A 60 1.00 -6.03 11.78
N GLU A 61 0.46 -6.07 12.99
CA GLU A 61 -0.67 -6.95 13.33
C GLU A 61 -1.93 -6.57 12.55
N GLU A 62 -2.24 -5.27 12.40
CA GLU A 62 -3.33 -4.77 11.56
C GLU A 62 -3.12 -5.09 10.08
N LEU A 63 -1.89 -4.93 9.57
CA LEU A 63 -1.56 -5.27 8.19
C LEU A 63 -1.75 -6.76 7.91
N GLU A 64 -1.28 -7.62 8.82
CA GLU A 64 -1.46 -9.07 8.72
C GLU A 64 -2.94 -9.45 8.84
N ALA A 65 -3.71 -8.81 9.71
CA ALA A 65 -5.15 -9.03 9.82
C ALA A 65 -5.90 -8.61 8.54
N ALA A 66 -5.51 -7.50 7.90
CA ALA A 66 -6.10 -7.06 6.64
C ALA A 66 -5.71 -7.95 5.46
N LYS A 67 -4.45 -8.41 5.39
CA LYS A 67 -3.98 -9.34 4.35
C LYS A 67 -4.63 -10.72 4.47
N ASN A 68 -4.78 -11.21 5.70
CA ASN A 68 -5.35 -12.51 6.00
C ASN A 68 -6.86 -12.43 6.25
N MET A 69 -7.49 -11.26 6.00
CA MET A 69 -8.93 -11.14 6.01
C MET A 69 -9.47 -12.11 4.96
N PRO A 70 -10.27 -13.12 5.35
CA PRO A 70 -10.79 -14.08 4.40
C PRO A 70 -11.60 -13.31 3.37
N VAL A 71 -11.13 -13.30 2.11
CA VAL A 71 -12.04 -13.05 1.00
C VAL A 71 -13.14 -14.09 1.18
N PRO A 72 -14.42 -13.73 1.27
CA PRO A 72 -15.45 -14.71 1.61
C PRO A 72 -15.42 -15.87 0.59
N GLU A 73 -14.79 -16.98 0.96
CA GLU A 73 -14.83 -18.26 0.25
C GLU A 73 -16.05 -19.05 0.71
N SER A 74 -17.10 -18.37 1.15
CA SER A 74 -18.36 -19.04 1.41
C SER A 74 -18.83 -19.64 0.08
N VAL A 75 -19.33 -20.88 0.13
CA VAL A 75 -19.91 -21.55 -1.04
C VAL A 75 -20.93 -20.64 -1.74
N ALA A 76 -21.63 -19.81 -0.98
CA ALA A 76 -22.55 -18.79 -1.49
C ALA A 76 -21.86 -17.73 -2.37
N VAL A 77 -20.69 -17.21 -1.99
CA VAL A 77 -19.95 -16.22 -2.81
C VAL A 77 -19.38 -16.86 -4.07
N LEU A 78 -18.89 -18.10 -3.99
CA LEU A 78 -18.42 -18.84 -5.16
C LEU A 78 -19.57 -19.11 -6.15
N ALA A 79 -20.73 -19.56 -5.64
CA ALA A 79 -21.92 -19.78 -6.45
C ALA A 79 -22.44 -18.47 -7.07
N ALA A 80 -22.44 -17.37 -6.32
CA ALA A 80 -22.84 -16.05 -6.83
C ALA A 80 -21.89 -15.56 -7.94
N ARG A 81 -20.57 -15.75 -7.79
CA ARG A 81 -19.58 -15.43 -8.84
C ARG A 81 -19.79 -16.24 -10.11
N GLN A 82 -20.10 -17.53 -9.98
CA GLN A 82 -20.39 -18.39 -11.13
C GLN A 82 -21.67 -17.96 -11.85
N GLN A 83 -22.74 -17.69 -11.11
CA GLN A 83 -23.99 -17.18 -11.69
C GLN A 83 -23.78 -15.85 -12.42
N LEU A 84 -23.05 -14.92 -11.81
CA LEU A 84 -22.72 -13.64 -12.45
C LEU A 84 -21.88 -13.83 -13.73
N SER A 85 -20.89 -14.73 -13.70
CA SER A 85 -20.07 -15.02 -14.88
C SER A 85 -20.91 -15.58 -16.01
N GLN A 86 -21.87 -16.46 -15.71
CA GLN A 86 -22.77 -17.04 -16.69
C GLN A 86 -23.71 -15.98 -17.29
N ALA A 87 -24.31 -15.12 -16.46
CA ALA A 87 -25.16 -14.02 -16.93
C ALA A 87 -24.40 -13.05 -17.85
N ILE A 88 -23.15 -12.73 -17.52
CA ILE A 88 -22.28 -11.92 -18.39
C ILE A 88 -22.05 -12.60 -19.75
N ASP A 89 -21.74 -13.90 -19.74
CA ASP A 89 -21.48 -14.64 -20.97
C ASP A 89 -22.71 -14.74 -21.89
N GLU A 90 -23.89 -14.97 -21.31
CA GLU A 90 -25.19 -15.01 -22.00
C GLU A 90 -25.49 -13.64 -22.62
N GLN A 91 -25.35 -12.55 -21.84
CA GLN A 91 -25.62 -11.21 -22.35
C GLN A 91 -24.65 -10.79 -23.45
N PHE A 92 -23.36 -11.12 -23.31
CA PHE A 92 -22.37 -10.85 -24.34
C PHE A 92 -22.68 -11.60 -25.65
N THR A 93 -23.31 -12.77 -25.55
CA THR A 93 -23.76 -13.54 -26.70
C THR A 93 -24.98 -12.89 -27.36
N GLU A 94 -25.94 -12.41 -26.56
CA GLU A 94 -27.12 -11.68 -27.06
C GLU A 94 -26.72 -10.39 -27.80
N TRP A 95 -25.77 -9.63 -27.26
CA TRP A 95 -25.22 -8.45 -27.93
C TRP A 95 -24.27 -8.77 -29.09
N GLN A 96 -24.04 -10.05 -29.38
CA GLN A 96 -23.19 -10.51 -30.49
C GLN A 96 -21.78 -9.88 -30.42
N LEU A 97 -21.20 -9.86 -29.22
CA LEU A 97 -19.83 -9.40 -29.03
C LEU A 97 -18.85 -10.42 -29.60
N THR A 98 -17.86 -9.94 -30.36
CA THR A 98 -16.73 -10.76 -30.84
C THR A 98 -15.86 -11.19 -29.66
N ALA A 99 -15.03 -12.23 -29.84
CA ALA A 99 -14.10 -12.68 -28.79
C ALA A 99 -13.23 -11.53 -28.24
N SER A 100 -12.72 -10.67 -29.12
CA SER A 100 -11.94 -9.50 -28.70
C SER A 100 -12.75 -8.47 -27.94
N GLU A 101 -14.02 -8.24 -28.31
CA GLU A 101 -14.92 -7.33 -27.58
C GLU A 101 -15.33 -7.90 -26.23
N ARG A 102 -15.54 -9.21 -26.11
CA ARG A 102 -15.83 -9.89 -24.82
C ARG A 102 -14.69 -9.66 -23.83
N ASP A 103 -13.45 -9.81 -24.28
CA ASP A 103 -12.25 -9.53 -23.46
C ASP A 103 -12.17 -8.06 -22.99
N VAL A 104 -12.51 -7.10 -23.85
CA VAL A 104 -12.57 -5.69 -23.45
C VAL A 104 -13.74 -5.45 -22.50
N GLY A 105 -14.91 -6.02 -22.80
CA GLY A 105 -16.12 -5.91 -22.00
C GLY A 105 -15.92 -6.35 -20.57
N ILE A 106 -15.30 -7.53 -20.35
CA ILE A 106 -15.02 -8.02 -19.00
C ILE A 106 -14.03 -7.11 -18.25
N MET A 107 -13.04 -6.53 -18.94
CA MET A 107 -12.11 -5.58 -18.31
C MET A 107 -12.81 -4.24 -17.97
N LEU A 108 -13.75 -3.79 -18.80
CA LEU A 108 -14.57 -2.61 -18.49
C LEU A 108 -15.43 -2.83 -17.25
N LEU A 109 -16.05 -4.02 -17.10
CA LEU A 109 -16.82 -4.40 -15.91
C LEU A 109 -15.95 -4.47 -14.66
N LYS A 110 -14.71 -4.96 -14.79
CA LYS A 110 -13.71 -4.96 -13.70
C LYS A 110 -13.18 -3.58 -13.34
N GLY A 111 -13.53 -2.54 -14.09
CA GLY A 111 -13.17 -1.17 -13.77
C GLY A 111 -11.85 -0.69 -14.37
N TYR A 112 -11.26 -1.41 -15.33
CA TYR A 112 -10.09 -0.93 -16.06
C TYR A 112 -10.46 0.23 -16.99
N SER A 113 -9.58 1.22 -17.09
CA SER A 113 -9.63 2.28 -18.09
C SER A 113 -9.16 1.78 -19.45
N LEU A 114 -9.56 2.47 -20.53
CA LEU A 114 -9.15 2.10 -21.90
C LEU A 114 -7.62 2.03 -22.06
N LYS A 115 -6.89 2.91 -21.37
CA LYS A 115 -5.43 2.92 -21.37
C LYS A 115 -4.83 1.70 -20.67
N GLU A 116 -5.41 1.29 -19.55
CA GLU A 116 -4.97 0.09 -18.83
C GLU A 116 -5.27 -1.17 -19.65
N ILE A 117 -6.45 -1.24 -20.29
CA ILE A 117 -6.81 -2.33 -21.19
C ILE A 117 -5.83 -2.40 -22.37
N ALA A 118 -5.50 -1.26 -22.97
CA ALA A 118 -4.53 -1.18 -24.06
C ALA A 118 -3.15 -1.70 -23.63
N ALA A 119 -2.69 -1.31 -22.44
CA ALA A 119 -1.43 -1.79 -21.87
C ALA A 119 -1.46 -3.29 -21.56
N LEU A 120 -2.52 -3.79 -20.93
CA LEU A 120 -2.68 -5.21 -20.58
C LEU A 120 -2.74 -6.12 -21.82
N ARG A 121 -3.34 -5.63 -22.92
CA ARG A 121 -3.47 -6.39 -24.16
C ARG A 121 -2.31 -6.20 -25.15
N GLY A 122 -1.41 -5.24 -24.89
CA GLY A 122 -0.35 -4.90 -25.84
C GLY A 122 -0.89 -4.32 -27.17
N THR A 123 -2.03 -3.64 -27.13
CA THR A 123 -2.71 -3.09 -28.31
C THR A 123 -2.80 -1.57 -28.24
N ALA A 124 -2.94 -0.89 -29.38
CA ALA A 124 -3.05 0.57 -29.40
C ALA A 124 -4.32 1.08 -28.72
N ASP A 125 -4.24 2.22 -28.00
CA ASP A 125 -5.39 2.86 -27.33
C ASP A 125 -6.55 3.13 -28.30
N LYS A 126 -6.25 3.52 -29.54
CA LYS A 126 -7.24 3.74 -30.59
C LYS A 126 -8.08 2.49 -30.86
N THR A 127 -7.45 1.31 -30.90
CA THR A 127 -8.12 0.03 -31.16
C THR A 127 -9.03 -0.33 -29.99
N ILE A 128 -8.56 -0.19 -28.74
CA ILE A 128 -9.39 -0.44 -27.56
C ILE A 128 -10.57 0.54 -27.48
N ARG A 129 -10.36 1.81 -27.84
CA ARG A 129 -11.42 2.80 -27.90
C ARG A 129 -12.47 2.45 -28.95
N GLN A 130 -12.06 1.97 -30.13
CA GLN A 130 -12.98 1.50 -31.16
C GLN A 130 -13.78 0.28 -30.70
N GLN A 131 -13.13 -0.69 -30.04
CA GLN A 131 -13.80 -1.87 -29.47
C GLN A 131 -14.79 -1.47 -28.37
N ALA A 132 -14.41 -0.56 -27.47
CA ALA A 132 -15.31 -0.05 -26.45
C ALA A 132 -16.53 0.68 -27.05
N SER A 133 -16.33 1.51 -28.07
CA SER A 133 -17.44 2.15 -28.79
C SER A 133 -18.37 1.13 -29.46
N ALA A 134 -17.83 0.08 -30.06
CA ALA A 134 -18.64 -1.00 -30.64
C ALA A 134 -19.44 -1.75 -29.57
N ILE A 135 -18.83 -2.04 -28.41
CA ILE A 135 -19.52 -2.64 -27.26
C ILE A 135 -20.70 -1.76 -26.83
N TYR A 136 -20.48 -0.46 -26.64
CA TYR A 136 -21.53 0.47 -26.21
C TYR A 136 -22.70 0.54 -27.21
N GLN A 137 -22.40 0.54 -28.51
CA GLN A 137 -23.43 0.51 -29.55
C GLN A 137 -24.23 -0.79 -29.53
N LYS A 138 -23.55 -1.94 -29.41
CA LYS A 138 -24.19 -3.25 -29.37
C LYS A 138 -25.02 -3.49 -28.11
N SER A 139 -24.57 -2.95 -26.98
CA SER A 139 -25.30 -3.03 -25.71
C SER A 139 -26.38 -1.97 -25.55
N GLY A 140 -26.48 -1.00 -26.47
CA GLY A 140 -27.42 0.12 -26.35
C GLY A 140 -27.10 1.09 -25.21
N THR A 141 -25.87 1.05 -24.68
CA THR A 141 -25.48 1.90 -23.53
C THR A 141 -24.69 3.13 -23.98
N PRO A 142 -24.87 4.30 -23.35
CA PRO A 142 -24.19 5.54 -23.76
C PRO A 142 -22.69 5.59 -23.43
N GLY A 143 -22.17 4.67 -22.62
CA GLY A 143 -20.76 4.64 -22.26
C GLY A 143 -20.45 3.73 -21.08
N ARG A 144 -19.19 3.78 -20.62
CA ARG A 144 -18.64 2.88 -19.60
C ARG A 144 -19.50 2.77 -18.34
N HIS A 145 -19.92 3.89 -17.77
CA HIS A 145 -20.66 3.88 -16.51
C HIS A 145 -22.03 3.22 -16.68
N ALA A 146 -22.75 3.51 -17.77
CA ALA A 146 -24.03 2.88 -18.05
C ALA A 146 -23.89 1.40 -18.41
N PHE A 147 -22.84 1.03 -19.15
CA PHE A 147 -22.50 -0.36 -19.42
C PHE A 147 -22.26 -1.17 -18.15
N SER A 148 -21.48 -0.63 -17.21
CA SER A 148 -21.25 -1.27 -15.92
C SER A 148 -22.50 -1.27 -15.03
N ALA A 149 -23.29 -0.19 -15.06
CA ALA A 149 -24.53 -0.09 -14.28
C ALA A 149 -25.58 -1.11 -14.74
N TRP A 150 -25.70 -1.35 -16.04
CA TRP A 150 -26.63 -2.34 -16.62
C TRP A 150 -26.49 -3.72 -15.96
N PHE A 151 -25.24 -4.18 -15.74
CA PHE A 151 -24.99 -5.47 -15.07
C PHE A 151 -25.24 -5.46 -13.55
N ILE A 152 -25.23 -4.28 -12.92
CA ILE A 152 -25.46 -4.15 -11.48
C ILE A 152 -26.96 -4.01 -11.20
N GLU A 153 -27.72 -3.33 -12.06
CA GLU A 153 -29.17 -3.21 -11.95
C GLU A 153 -29.87 -4.57 -12.00
N ASP A 154 -29.39 -5.51 -12.83
CA ASP A 154 -29.95 -6.86 -12.91
C ASP A 154 -29.52 -7.78 -11.74
N LEU A 155 -28.51 -7.36 -10.96
CA LEU A 155 -28.03 -8.08 -9.77
C LEU A 155 -28.73 -7.62 -8.47
N LEU A 156 -29.46 -6.51 -8.50
CA LEU A 156 -30.20 -5.91 -7.37
C LEU A 156 -31.67 -6.39 -7.32
#